data_AF-A0A849NJ58-F1
#
_entry.id   AF-A0A849NJ58-F1
#
_cell.length_a   1.000
_cell.length_b   1.000
_cell.length_c   1.000
_cell.angle_alpha   90.00
_cell.angle_beta   90.00
_cell.angle_gamma   90.00
#
_symmetry.space_group_name_H-M   'P 1'
#
loop_
_entity.id
_entity.type
_entity.pdbx_description
1 polymer ?
#
loop_
_entity_poly.entity_id
_entity_poly.type
_entity_poly.pdbx_seq_one_letter_code
_entity_poly.pdbx_strand_id
1 'polypeptide(L)'
;MKKNILYYLTPVLAAILIFASNFLNTDIFNIGFQNFTVWFVLSLFTFACGWLMDQTFGWVKGGKLLFAVIVVAAFFGIVLVSFFREYFGLNDLLSETLILYTLRNVTLGTMGFFGMAISRLLIYEKQLEANKKILEDYEDKVPLAEREAEIVLKEAKLKAEELLLETQKKCNELIESKNKIDRQLSELIKTEEELLKQYESNEE
;
A
#
# COMPACT_ATOMS: atom_id res chain seq x y z
N MET A 1 -15.28 14.43 -21.44
CA MET A 1 -16.28 15.42 -20.98
C MET A 1 -17.40 14.84 -20.10
N LYS A 2 -17.94 13.62 -20.37
CA LYS A 2 -19.02 13.02 -19.55
C LYS A 2 -18.64 12.61 -18.11
N LYS A 3 -17.38 12.20 -17.85
CA LYS A 3 -16.94 11.84 -16.49
C LYS A 3 -16.96 13.04 -15.52
N ASN A 4 -16.51 14.22 -15.97
CA ASN A 4 -16.37 15.42 -15.13
C ASN A 4 -17.70 15.97 -14.59
N ILE A 5 -18.80 15.82 -15.32
CA ILE A 5 -20.12 16.30 -14.86
C ILE A 5 -20.65 15.48 -13.69
N LEU A 6 -20.43 14.16 -13.69
CA LEU A 6 -20.81 13.28 -12.57
C LEU A 6 -20.02 13.60 -11.30
N TYR A 7 -18.77 14.06 -11.43
CA TYR A 7 -17.95 14.48 -10.29
C TYR A 7 -18.55 15.70 -9.58
N TYR A 8 -19.07 16.69 -10.30
CA TYR A 8 -19.69 17.87 -9.66
C TYR A 8 -21.13 17.64 -9.18
N LEU A 9 -21.78 16.55 -9.58
CA LEU A 9 -23.16 16.27 -9.21
C LEU A 9 -23.30 15.97 -7.72
N THR A 10 -22.39 15.19 -7.14
CA THR A 10 -22.43 14.79 -5.72
C THR A 10 -22.34 15.95 -4.73
N PRO A 11 -21.41 16.92 -4.86
CA PRO A 11 -21.36 18.08 -3.96
C PRO A 11 -22.56 19.03 -4.18
N VAL A 12 -23.07 19.15 -5.41
CA VAL A 12 -24.26 19.95 -5.70
C VAL A 12 -25.51 19.31 -5.08
N LEU A 13 -25.65 17.99 -5.17
CA LEU A 13 -26.74 17.25 -4.53
C LEU A 13 -26.68 17.40 -3.01
N ALA A 14 -25.49 17.28 -2.41
CA ALA A 14 -25.30 17.51 -0.98
C ALA A 14 -25.69 18.94 -0.57
N ALA A 15 -25.31 19.94 -1.38
CA ALA A 15 -25.70 21.34 -1.14
C ALA A 15 -27.22 21.53 -1.20
N ILE A 16 -27.90 20.94 -2.19
CA ILE A 16 -29.36 20.98 -2.32
C ILE A 16 -30.02 20.31 -1.13
N LEU A 17 -29.54 19.16 -0.67
CA LEU A 17 -30.11 18.42 0.47
C LEU A 17 -29.96 19.18 1.79
N ILE A 18 -28.78 19.75 2.05
CA ILE A 18 -28.54 20.56 3.25
C ILE A 18 -29.40 21.83 3.19
N PHE A 19 -29.48 22.49 2.02
CA PHE A 19 -30.29 23.69 1.85
C PHE A 19 -31.80 23.42 1.97
N ALA A 20 -32.31 22.36 1.34
CA ALA A 20 -33.70 21.92 1.44
C ALA A 20 -34.10 21.62 2.89
N SER A 21 -33.14 21.21 3.72
CA SER A 21 -33.34 21.02 5.15
C SER A 21 -33.79 22.29 5.86
N ASN A 22 -33.39 23.48 5.40
CA ASN A 22 -33.81 24.75 6.02
C ASN A 22 -35.30 25.06 5.82
N PHE A 23 -36.00 24.40 4.88
CA PHE A 23 -37.43 24.61 4.64
C PHE A 23 -38.33 23.68 5.44
N LEU A 24 -37.74 22.73 6.15
CA LEU A 24 -38.46 21.88 7.09
C LEU A 24 -38.64 22.63 8.41
N ASN A 25 -39.82 22.50 8.99
CA ASN A 25 -40.18 23.17 10.24
C ASN A 25 -39.11 22.94 11.32
N THR A 26 -38.78 23.97 12.10
CA THR A 26 -37.77 23.94 13.19
C THR A 26 -38.16 23.11 14.40
N ASP A 27 -39.38 22.58 14.36
CA ASP A 27 -39.94 21.59 15.28
C ASP A 27 -39.28 20.21 15.13
N ILE A 28 -37.95 20.17 15.10
CA ILE A 28 -37.12 18.96 15.15
C ILE A 28 -37.32 18.24 16.49
N PHE A 29 -37.77 18.97 17.53
CA PHE A 29 -38.05 18.45 18.87
C PHE A 29 -39.54 18.40 19.24
N ASN A 30 -40.44 18.85 18.38
CA ASN A 30 -41.86 18.61 18.58
C ASN A 30 -42.12 17.16 18.15
N ILE A 31 -42.56 16.34 19.09
CA ILE A 31 -42.61 14.86 19.04
C ILE A 31 -43.66 14.40 18.01
N GLY A 32 -43.41 14.68 16.73
CA GLY A 32 -44.19 14.25 15.58
C GLY A 32 -43.31 13.34 14.73
N PHE A 33 -43.71 12.07 14.60
CA PHE A 33 -42.97 11.04 13.86
C PHE A 33 -42.52 11.50 12.45
N GLN A 34 -43.30 12.34 11.78
CA GLN A 34 -43.02 12.80 10.41
C GLN A 34 -41.77 13.70 10.30
N ASN A 35 -41.56 14.65 11.22
CA ASN A 35 -40.41 15.56 11.15
C ASN A 35 -39.09 14.80 11.33
N PHE A 36 -39.08 13.87 12.29
CA PHE A 36 -37.93 12.99 12.52
C PHE A 36 -37.64 12.11 11.31
N THR A 37 -38.65 11.48 10.70
CA THR A 37 -38.47 10.63 9.52
C THR A 37 -37.85 11.40 8.35
N VAL A 38 -38.35 12.60 8.03
CA VAL A 38 -37.80 13.38 6.91
C VAL A 38 -36.36 13.80 7.20
N TRP A 39 -36.07 14.23 8.43
CA TRP A 39 -34.71 14.58 8.84
C TRP A 39 -33.76 13.37 8.76
N PHE A 40 -34.21 12.18 9.20
CA PHE A 40 -33.43 10.95 9.12
C PHE A 40 -33.14 10.54 7.66
N VAL A 41 -34.13 10.65 6.78
CA VAL A 41 -33.96 10.36 5.34
C VAL A 41 -32.96 11.33 4.73
N LEU A 42 -33.04 12.63 5.02
CA LEU A 42 -32.05 13.62 4.58
C LEU A 42 -30.65 13.31 5.11
N SER A 43 -30.53 12.89 6.36
CA SER A 43 -29.27 12.46 6.96
C SER A 43 -28.67 11.27 6.22
N LEU A 44 -29.49 10.27 5.88
CA LEU A 44 -29.05 9.08 5.14
C LEU A 44 -28.61 9.43 3.71
N PHE A 45 -29.34 10.31 3.02
CA PHE A 45 -28.92 10.80 1.71
C PHE A 45 -27.64 11.65 1.77
N THR A 46 -27.48 12.48 2.80
CA THR A 46 -26.26 13.28 2.99
C THR A 46 -25.07 12.39 3.32
N PHE A 47 -25.29 11.33 4.10
CA PHE A 47 -24.32 10.26 4.34
C PHE A 47 -23.90 9.57 3.04
N ALA A 48 -24.87 9.17 2.20
CA ALA A 48 -24.59 8.55 0.91
C ALA A 48 -23.83 9.51 -0.04
N CYS A 49 -24.15 10.80 -0.03
CA CYS A 49 -23.41 11.81 -0.78
C CYS A 49 -21.96 11.92 -0.30
N GLY A 50 -21.76 11.95 1.02
CA GLY A 50 -20.43 11.92 1.63
C GLY A 50 -19.63 10.69 1.22
N TRP A 51 -20.24 9.51 1.30
CA TRP A 51 -19.63 8.26 0.84
C TRP A 51 -19.17 8.33 -0.63
N LEU A 52 -20.05 8.78 -1.52
CA LEU A 52 -19.73 8.93 -2.94
C LEU A 52 -18.65 10.00 -3.18
N MET A 53 -18.61 11.07 -2.38
CA MET A 53 -17.57 12.10 -2.45
C MET A 53 -16.19 11.55 -2.09
N ASP A 54 -16.08 10.66 -1.10
CA ASP A 54 -14.80 9.99 -0.80
C ASP A 54 -14.36 9.07 -1.96
N GLN A 55 -15.28 8.30 -2.54
CA GLN A 55 -14.94 7.44 -3.69
C GLN A 55 -14.52 8.21 -4.94
N THR A 56 -15.05 9.42 -5.14
CA THR A 56 -14.82 10.21 -6.35
C THR A 56 -13.63 11.18 -6.21
N PHE A 57 -13.53 11.92 -5.10
CA PHE A 57 -12.51 12.95 -4.90
C PHE A 57 -11.44 12.57 -3.87
N GLY A 58 -11.66 11.51 -3.10
CA GLY A 58 -10.82 11.12 -1.97
C GLY A 58 -11.00 12.02 -0.75
N TRP A 59 -10.55 11.54 0.40
CA TRP A 59 -10.68 12.19 1.71
C TRP A 59 -10.33 13.68 1.73
N VAL A 60 -9.15 14.06 1.24
CA VAL A 60 -8.66 15.45 1.39
C VAL A 60 -9.42 16.44 0.51
N LYS A 61 -9.63 16.13 -0.77
CA LYS A 61 -10.35 17.04 -1.68
C LYS A 61 -11.86 16.99 -1.44
N GLY A 62 -12.41 15.80 -1.24
CA GLY A 62 -13.82 15.61 -0.90
C GLY A 62 -14.19 16.28 0.41
N GLY A 63 -13.33 16.17 1.44
CA GLY A 63 -13.58 16.77 2.74
C GLY A 63 -13.55 18.30 2.70
N LYS A 64 -12.59 18.88 1.98
CA LYS A 64 -12.55 20.34 1.73
C LYS A 64 -13.80 20.83 0.99
N LEU A 65 -14.28 20.05 0.02
CA LEU A 65 -15.47 20.38 -0.75
C LEU A 65 -16.74 20.30 0.10
N LEU A 66 -16.87 19.24 0.90
CA LEU A 66 -18.00 19.05 1.82
C LEU A 66 -18.02 20.15 2.89
N PHE A 67 -16.86 20.52 3.43
CA PHE A 67 -16.72 21.65 4.34
C PHE A 67 -17.20 22.96 3.70
N ALA A 68 -16.76 23.26 2.47
CA ALA A 68 -17.19 24.45 1.76
C ALA A 68 -18.71 24.47 1.53
N VAL A 69 -19.31 23.32 1.20
CA VAL A 69 -20.77 23.19 1.03
C VAL A 69 -21.51 23.49 2.32
N ILE A 70 -21.04 23.00 3.47
CA ILE A 70 -21.67 23.29 4.78
C ILE A 70 -21.62 24.79 5.09
N VAL A 71 -20.45 25.42 4.91
CA VAL A 71 -20.27 26.85 5.20
C VAL A 71 -21.17 27.70 4.30
N VAL A 72 -21.22 27.38 3.00
CA VAL A 72 -22.08 28.08 2.03
C VAL A 72 -23.55 27.89 2.39
N ALA A 73 -24.00 26.65 2.66
CA ALA A 73 -25.38 26.37 3.03
C ALA A 73 -25.80 27.03 4.35
N ALA A 74 -24.91 27.08 5.34
CA ALA A 74 -25.17 27.77 6.60
C ALA A 74 -25.28 29.29 6.40
N PHE A 75 -24.38 29.89 5.61
CA PHE A 75 -24.43 31.32 5.30
C PHE A 75 -25.72 31.70 4.54
N PHE A 76 -26.06 30.97 3.47
CA PHE A 76 -27.29 31.18 2.73
C PHE A 76 -28.53 30.92 3.59
N GLY A 77 -28.49 29.92 4.49
CA GLY A 77 -29.54 29.67 5.47
C GLY A 77 -29.78 30.86 6.40
N ILE A 78 -28.72 31.44 6.95
CA ILE A 78 -28.81 32.63 7.82
C ILE A 78 -29.41 33.81 7.06
N VAL A 79 -28.96 34.06 5.82
CA VAL A 79 -29.50 35.13 4.96
C VAL A 79 -30.99 34.89 4.73
N LEU A 80 -31.38 33.70 4.30
CA LEU A 80 -32.76 33.38 3.95
C LEU A 80 -33.70 33.48 5.16
N VAL A 81 -33.31 32.92 6.32
CA VAL A 81 -34.08 33.05 7.57
C VAL A 81 -34.17 34.52 8.02
N SER A 82 -33.14 35.33 7.78
CA SER A 82 -33.13 36.75 8.16
C SER A 82 -33.98 37.64 7.26
N PHE A 83 -34.12 37.33 5.97
CA PHE A 83 -34.93 38.10 5.03
C PHE A 83 -36.40 37.65 5.02
N PHE A 84 -36.67 36.36 5.21
CA PHE A 84 -38.03 35.78 5.14
C PHE A 84 -38.61 35.50 6.53
N ARG A 85 -38.41 36.42 7.47
CA ARG A 85 -38.69 36.17 8.89
C ARG A 85 -40.13 35.77 9.18
N GLU A 86 -41.07 36.41 8.47
CA GLU A 86 -42.51 36.14 8.60
C GLU A 86 -42.91 34.76 8.06
N TYR A 87 -42.21 34.26 7.03
CA TYR A 87 -42.47 32.94 6.44
C TYR A 87 -42.03 31.79 7.37
N PHE A 88 -40.94 31.99 8.11
CA PHE A 88 -40.42 30.99 9.05
C PHE A 88 -41.05 31.04 10.44
N GLY A 89 -42.14 31.82 10.62
CA GLY A 89 -42.94 31.80 11.85
C GLY A 89 -42.16 32.24 13.10
N LEU A 90 -41.29 33.24 12.96
CA LEU A 90 -40.49 33.80 14.05
C LEU A 90 -41.36 34.54 15.08
N ASN A 91 -42.01 33.79 15.96
CA ASN A 91 -42.58 34.31 17.20
C ASN A 91 -41.54 34.34 18.34
N ASP A 92 -40.38 33.70 18.15
CA ASP A 92 -39.25 33.65 19.09
C ASP A 92 -38.11 34.63 18.73
N LEU A 93 -37.19 34.82 19.69
CA LEU A 93 -35.96 35.59 19.50
C LEU A 93 -35.16 35.07 18.29
N LEU A 94 -34.95 35.93 17.31
CA LEU A 94 -34.20 35.69 16.07
C LEU A 94 -32.85 34.97 16.25
N SER A 95 -32.16 35.26 17.35
CA SER A 95 -30.89 34.62 17.69
C SER A 95 -31.02 33.12 17.89
N GLU A 96 -32.10 32.66 18.53
CA GLU A 96 -32.32 31.24 18.83
C GLU A 96 -32.60 30.45 17.56
N THR A 97 -33.46 31.00 16.69
CA THR A 97 -33.78 30.35 15.42
C THR A 97 -32.57 30.28 14.48
N LEU A 98 -31.75 31.32 14.43
CA LEU A 98 -30.49 31.29 13.66
C LEU A 98 -29.51 30.23 14.17
N ILE A 99 -29.40 30.07 15.50
CA ILE A 99 -28.57 29.02 16.10
C ILE A 99 -29.11 27.63 15.73
N LEU A 100 -30.43 27.41 15.83
CA LEU A 100 -31.06 26.12 15.51
C LEU A 100 -30.86 25.72 14.03
N TYR A 101 -31.09 26.63 13.08
CA TYR A 101 -30.86 26.36 11.66
C TYR A 101 -29.38 26.13 11.34
N THR A 102 -28.47 26.86 11.98
CA THR A 102 -27.03 26.64 11.80
C THR A 102 -26.61 25.27 12.34
N LEU A 103 -27.06 24.92 13.54
CA LEU A 103 -26.77 23.62 14.16
C LEU A 103 -27.33 22.47 13.31
N ARG A 104 -28.52 22.64 12.74
CA ARG A 104 -29.12 21.69 11.80
C ARG A 104 -28.29 21.47 10.55
N ASN A 105 -27.80 22.54 9.93
CA ASN A 105 -26.95 22.46 8.73
C ASN A 105 -25.61 21.79 9.05
N VAL A 106 -25.02 22.09 10.21
CA VAL A 106 -23.77 21.46 10.66
C VAL A 106 -23.98 19.98 10.95
N THR A 107 -25.05 19.59 11.66
CA THR A 107 -25.35 18.19 12.00
C THR A 107 -25.66 17.32 10.78
N LEU A 108 -26.34 17.86 9.77
CA LEU A 108 -26.49 17.15 8.48
C LEU A 108 -25.16 17.08 7.72
N GLY A 109 -24.38 18.16 7.76
CA GLY A 109 -23.03 18.18 7.20
C GLY A 109 -22.09 17.15 7.82
N THR A 110 -22.12 16.96 9.14
CA THR A 110 -21.30 15.96 9.83
C THR A 110 -21.70 14.53 9.46
N MET A 111 -22.96 14.28 9.14
CA MET A 111 -23.39 12.98 8.59
C MET A 111 -22.76 12.69 7.22
N GLY A 112 -22.52 13.72 6.41
CA GLY A 112 -21.73 13.61 5.18
C GLY A 112 -20.26 13.24 5.47
N PHE A 113 -19.62 13.87 6.45
CA PHE A 113 -18.27 13.47 6.89
C PHE A 113 -18.22 12.04 7.43
N PHE A 114 -19.27 11.61 8.15
CA PHE A 114 -19.39 10.25 8.63
C PHE A 114 -19.46 9.24 7.47
N GLY A 115 -20.22 9.55 6.40
CA GLY A 115 -20.24 8.75 5.18
C GLY A 115 -18.88 8.63 4.49
N MET A 116 -18.13 9.74 4.43
CA MET A 116 -16.75 9.70 3.93
C MET A 116 -15.86 8.80 4.79
N ALA A 117 -16.01 8.84 6.12
CA ALA A 117 -15.13 8.14 7.04
C ALA A 117 -15.31 6.63 6.93
N ILE A 118 -16.55 6.15 6.85
CA ILE A 118 -16.84 4.73 6.69
C ILE A 118 -16.35 4.20 5.34
N SER A 119 -16.60 4.94 4.25
CA SER A 119 -16.06 4.59 2.92
C SER A 119 -14.55 4.37 2.99
N ARG A 120 -13.85 5.31 3.62
CA ARG A 120 -12.40 5.28 3.73
C ARG A 120 -11.89 4.13 4.58
N LEU A 121 -12.56 3.86 5.71
CA LEU A 121 -12.24 2.76 6.61
C LEU A 121 -12.32 1.41 5.87
N LEU A 122 -13.40 1.16 5.12
CA LEU A 122 -13.56 -0.08 4.36
C LEU A 122 -12.51 -0.24 3.25
N ILE A 123 -12.11 0.85 2.60
CA ILE A 123 -11.03 0.80 1.60
C ILE A 123 -9.71 0.43 2.29
N TYR A 124 -9.42 1.01 3.44
CA TYR A 124 -8.21 0.71 4.20
C TYR A 124 -8.18 -0.73 4.73
N GLU A 125 -9.29 -1.25 5.24
CA GLU A 125 -9.37 -2.65 5.68
C GLU A 125 -9.07 -3.62 4.54
N LYS A 126 -9.64 -3.39 3.35
CA LYS A 126 -9.36 -4.22 2.16
C LYS A 126 -7.89 -4.16 1.74
N GLN A 127 -7.29 -2.97 1.78
CA GLN A 127 -5.87 -2.80 1.46
C GLN A 127 -4.97 -3.49 2.49
N LEU A 128 -5.35 -3.44 3.77
CA LEU A 128 -4.62 -4.08 4.85
C LEU A 128 -4.67 -5.61 4.72
N GLU A 129 -5.83 -6.18 4.40
CA GLU A 129 -5.96 -7.62 4.15
C GLU A 129 -5.14 -8.06 2.93
N ALA A 130 -5.18 -7.30 1.84
CA ALA A 130 -4.39 -7.59 0.64
C ALA A 130 -2.87 -7.54 0.92
N ASN A 131 -2.41 -6.52 1.65
CA ASN A 131 -1.00 -6.41 2.02
C ASN A 131 -0.56 -7.51 2.98
N LYS A 132 -1.45 -7.94 3.89
CA LYS A 132 -1.16 -9.04 4.80
C LYS A 132 -0.93 -10.35 4.05
N LYS A 133 -1.77 -10.66 3.06
CA LYS A 133 -1.60 -11.86 2.19
C LYS A 133 -0.28 -11.82 1.42
N ILE A 134 0.11 -10.66 0.92
CA ILE A 134 1.40 -10.49 0.24
C ILE A 134 2.53 -10.76 1.23
N LEU A 135 2.45 -10.23 2.45
CA LEU A 135 3.48 -10.39 3.47
C LEU A 135 3.62 -11.86 3.91
N GLU A 136 2.50 -12.57 4.11
CA GLU A 136 2.50 -14.01 4.39
C GLU A 136 3.16 -14.81 3.24
N ASP A 137 2.85 -14.50 1.98
CA ASP A 137 3.48 -15.16 0.82
C ASP A 137 5.00 -14.88 0.73
N TYR A 138 5.46 -13.70 1.17
CA TYR A 138 6.90 -13.42 1.31
C TYR A 138 7.53 -14.18 2.49
N GLU A 139 6.88 -14.22 3.64
CA GLU A 139 7.38 -14.94 4.83
C GLU A 139 7.53 -16.45 4.56
N ASP A 140 6.66 -17.05 3.74
CA ASP A 140 6.79 -18.46 3.36
C ASP A 140 7.93 -18.71 2.35
N LYS A 141 8.17 -17.76 1.43
CA LYS A 141 9.14 -17.92 0.34
C LYS A 141 10.58 -17.61 0.73
N VAL A 142 10.81 -16.66 1.66
CA VAL A 142 12.14 -16.29 2.13
C VAL A 142 12.93 -17.48 2.73
N PRO A 143 12.39 -18.27 3.69
CA PRO A 143 13.13 -19.38 4.28
C PRO A 143 13.36 -20.53 3.30
N LEU A 144 12.49 -20.70 2.31
CA LEU A 144 12.70 -21.67 1.22
C LEU A 144 13.88 -21.23 0.34
N ALA A 145 13.93 -19.96 -0.06
CA ALA A 145 15.03 -19.41 -0.85
C ALA A 145 16.36 -19.45 -0.09
N GLU A 146 16.37 -19.19 1.23
CA GLU A 146 17.56 -19.32 2.06
C GLU A 146 18.07 -20.77 2.13
N ARG A 147 17.16 -21.75 2.29
CA ARG A 147 17.52 -23.17 2.27
C ARG A 147 18.07 -23.61 0.91
N GLU A 148 17.44 -23.20 -0.19
CA GLU A 148 17.93 -23.50 -1.54
C GLU A 148 19.32 -22.89 -1.78
N ALA A 149 19.54 -21.64 -1.36
CA ALA A 149 20.85 -21.00 -1.44
C ALA A 149 21.91 -21.74 -0.61
N GLU A 150 21.57 -22.21 0.59
CA GLU A 150 22.48 -23.00 1.43
C GLU A 150 22.85 -24.34 0.78
N ILE A 151 21.89 -25.02 0.16
CA ILE A 151 22.13 -26.27 -0.57
C ILE A 151 23.07 -26.02 -1.75
N VAL A 152 22.81 -25.00 -2.57
CA VAL A 152 23.66 -24.64 -3.71
C VAL A 152 25.08 -24.30 -3.27
N LEU A 153 25.25 -23.59 -2.15
CA LEU A 153 26.56 -23.31 -1.57
C LEU A 153 27.27 -24.58 -1.09
N LYS A 154 26.56 -25.53 -0.47
CA LYS A 154 27.13 -26.82 -0.06
C LYS A 154 27.54 -27.66 -1.26
N GLU A 155 26.72 -27.72 -2.31
CA GLU A 155 27.05 -28.43 -3.55
C GLU A 155 28.27 -27.82 -4.25
N ALA A 156 28.34 -26.49 -4.30
CA ALA A 156 29.49 -25.80 -4.87
C ALA A 156 30.78 -26.10 -4.08
N LYS A 157 30.70 -26.15 -2.75
CA LYS A 157 31.84 -26.54 -1.89
C LYS A 157 32.26 -27.99 -2.12
N LEU A 158 31.32 -28.93 -2.18
CA LEU A 158 31.61 -30.34 -2.44
C LEU A 158 32.28 -30.52 -3.80
N LYS A 159 31.77 -29.89 -4.85
CA LYS A 159 32.40 -29.92 -6.18
C LYS A 159 33.81 -29.32 -6.19
N ALA A 160 34.03 -28.25 -5.43
CA ALA A 160 35.35 -27.64 -5.31
C ALA A 160 36.34 -28.58 -4.57
N GLU A 161 35.89 -29.26 -3.51
CA GLU A 161 36.68 -30.26 -2.80
C GLU A 161 37.01 -31.47 -3.68
N GLU A 162 36.04 -31.99 -4.45
CA GLU A 162 36.28 -33.05 -5.44
C GLU A 162 37.33 -32.65 -6.47
N LEU A 163 37.23 -31.43 -7.02
CA LEU A 163 38.20 -30.89 -7.98
C LEU A 163 39.60 -30.75 -7.37
N LEU A 164 39.70 -30.27 -6.14
CA LEU A 164 40.98 -30.16 -5.43
C LEU A 164 41.61 -31.53 -5.21
N LEU A 165 40.81 -32.51 -4.79
CA LEU A 165 41.28 -33.88 -4.54
C LEU A 165 41.73 -34.57 -5.82
N GLU A 166 40.98 -34.41 -6.92
CA GLU A 166 41.36 -34.93 -8.24
C GLU A 166 42.66 -34.28 -8.73
N THR A 167 42.78 -32.96 -8.57
CA THR A 167 43.99 -32.21 -8.93
C THR A 167 45.19 -32.66 -8.10
N GLN A 168 45.00 -32.87 -6.79
CA GLN A 168 46.06 -33.34 -5.90
C GLN A 168 46.53 -34.75 -6.28
N LYS A 169 45.60 -35.64 -6.65
CA LYS A 169 45.93 -36.98 -7.14
C LYS A 169 46.77 -36.91 -8.43
N LYS A 170 46.34 -36.12 -9.41
CA LYS A 170 47.09 -35.90 -10.67
C LYS A 170 48.47 -35.30 -10.43
N CYS A 171 48.60 -34.34 -9.51
CA CYS A 171 49.89 -33.76 -9.12
C CYS A 171 50.82 -34.83 -8.51
N ASN A 172 50.31 -35.67 -7.62
CA ASN A 172 51.11 -36.75 -7.02
C ASN A 172 51.58 -37.75 -8.08
N GLU A 173 50.70 -38.15 -9.01
CA GLU A 173 51.07 -39.03 -10.14
C GLU A 173 52.16 -38.39 -11.03
N LEU A 174 52.06 -37.08 -11.30
CA LEU A 174 53.08 -36.34 -12.04
C LEU A 174 54.43 -36.28 -11.29
N ILE A 175 54.40 -36.06 -9.97
CA ILE A 175 55.62 -36.06 -9.14
C ILE A 175 56.28 -37.44 -9.14
N GLU A 176 55.50 -38.51 -9.00
CA GLU A 176 56.01 -39.89 -9.07
C GLU A 176 56.61 -40.20 -10.45
N SER A 177 55.92 -39.81 -11.52
CA SER A 177 56.41 -39.96 -12.89
C SER A 177 57.72 -39.19 -13.11
N LYS A 178 57.80 -37.93 -12.65
CA LYS A 178 59.01 -37.12 -12.70
C LYS A 178 60.16 -37.79 -11.95
N ASN A 179 59.93 -38.23 -10.71
CA ASN A 179 60.96 -38.92 -9.91
C ASN A 179 61.46 -40.20 -10.57
N LYS A 180 60.59 -40.94 -11.28
CA LYS A 180 60.98 -42.13 -12.05
C LYS A 180 61.88 -41.76 -13.23
N ILE A 181 61.54 -40.71 -13.98
CA ILE A 181 62.34 -40.21 -15.10
C ILE A 181 63.70 -39.70 -14.59
N ASP A 182 63.74 -38.94 -13.49
CA ASP A 182 64.99 -38.44 -12.89
C ASP A 182 65.94 -39.59 -12.49
N ARG A 183 65.40 -40.69 -11.95
CA ARG A 183 66.17 -41.90 -11.66
C ARG A 183 66.70 -42.56 -12.94
N GLN A 184 65.85 -42.74 -13.95
CA GLN A 184 66.26 -43.33 -15.23
C GLN A 184 67.35 -42.50 -15.93
N LEU A 185 67.22 -41.18 -15.93
CA LEU A 185 68.25 -40.27 -16.45
C LEU A 185 69.55 -40.40 -15.68
N SER A 186 69.48 -40.47 -14.34
CA SER A 186 70.67 -40.65 -13.50
C SER A 186 71.39 -41.98 -13.76
N GLU A 187 70.63 -43.06 -13.99
CA GLU A 187 71.17 -44.37 -14.37
C GLU A 187 71.80 -44.35 -15.77
N LEU A 188 71.17 -43.64 -16.72
CA LEU A 188 71.68 -43.51 -18.09
C LEU A 188 72.98 -42.71 -18.13
N ILE A 189 73.06 -41.58 -17.41
CA ILE A 189 74.29 -40.80 -17.28
C ILE A 189 75.43 -41.63 -16.70
N LYS A 190 75.18 -42.41 -15.63
CA LYS A 190 76.20 -43.31 -15.05
C LYS A 190 76.67 -44.37 -16.05
N THR A 191 75.75 -44.92 -16.82
CA THR A 191 76.06 -45.92 -17.84
C THR A 191 76.91 -45.31 -18.96
N GLU A 192 76.60 -44.09 -19.40
CA GLU A 192 77.43 -43.36 -20.38
C GLU A 192 78.81 -43.00 -19.82
N GLU A 193 78.92 -42.56 -18.57
CA GLU A 193 80.21 -42.31 -17.92
C GLU A 193 81.06 -43.60 -17.83
N GLU A 194 80.45 -44.74 -17.52
CA GLU A 194 81.15 -46.03 -17.51
C GLU A 194 81.59 -46.48 -18.90
N LEU A 195 80.75 -46.27 -19.92
CA LEU A 195 81.11 -46.55 -21.31
C LEU A 195 82.27 -45.66 -21.78
N LEU A 196 82.23 -44.35 -21.49
CA LEU A 196 83.31 -43.42 -21.84
C LEU A 196 84.63 -43.85 -21.21
N LYS A 197 84.63 -44.23 -19.92
CA LYS A 197 85.82 -44.76 -19.25
C LYS A 197 86.35 -46.04 -19.91
N GLN A 198 85.46 -46.93 -20.37
CA GLN A 198 85.88 -48.12 -21.11
C GLN A 198 86.50 -47.77 -22.46
N TYR A 199 85.97 -46.79 -23.19
CA TYR A 199 86.57 -46.32 -24.45
C TYR A 199 87.93 -45.64 -24.23
N GLU A 200 88.06 -44.78 -23.21
CA GLU A 200 89.34 -44.15 -22.85
C GLU A 200 90.40 -45.19 -22.44
N SER A 201 90.01 -46.25 -21.73
CA SER A 201 90.94 -47.32 -21.34
C SER A 201 91.37 -48.26 -22.47
N ASN A 202 90.69 -48.23 -23.62
CA ASN A 202 91.01 -49.04 -24.80
C ASN A 202 91.80 -48.28 -25.87
N GLU A 203 92.04 -46.97 -25.70
CA GLU A 203 92.88 -46.14 -26.58
C GLU A 203 94.34 -46.01 -26.10
N GLU A 204 94.71 -46.60 -24.95
CA GLU A 204 96.10 -46.85 -24.51
C GLU A 204 96.57 -48.27 -24.86
#